data_AF-A0A679FG53-F1
#
_entry.id   AF-A0A679FG53-F1
#
_cell.length_a   1.000
_cell.length_b   1.000
_cell.length_c   1.000
_cell.angle_alpha   90.00
_cell.angle_beta   90.00
_cell.angle_gamma   90.00
#
_symmetry.space_group_name_H-M   'P 1'
#
loop_
_entity.id
_entity.type
_entity.pdbx_description
1 polymer ?
#
loop_
_entity_poly.entity_id
_entity_poly.type
_entity_poly.pdbx_seq_one_letter_code
_entity_poly.pdbx_strand_id
1 'polypeptide(L)'
;MRKRGELVERSFAHVLDRGGMRRAWLRGRENIAKRYLIHVAGFNLGVLMRVLVGCGTPRERAEAPTNAFLFVIRTDSATGIVIIADIGGTPAMLVVIAAPELV
;
A
#
# COMPACT_ATOMS: atom_id res chain seq x y z
N MET A 1 8.70 33.75 -6.90
CA MET A 1 8.77 32.54 -6.04
C MET A 1 7.50 32.26 -5.22
N ARG A 2 6.63 33.23 -4.92
CA ARG A 2 5.49 33.07 -3.98
C ARG A 2 4.53 31.92 -4.32
N LYS A 3 4.04 31.84 -5.56
CA LYS A 3 3.06 30.82 -5.99
C LYS A 3 3.61 29.39 -5.99
N ARG A 4 4.88 29.17 -6.35
CA ARG A 4 5.47 27.82 -6.40
C ARG A 4 5.64 27.24 -5.00
N GLY A 5 6.16 28.03 -4.06
CA GLY A 5 6.27 27.61 -2.67
C GLY A 5 4.91 27.35 -2.03
N GLU A 6 3.91 28.18 -2.34
CA GLU A 6 2.57 28.09 -1.75
C GLU A 6 1.74 26.93 -2.30
N LEU A 7 1.71 26.71 -3.61
CA LEU A 7 0.87 25.68 -4.23
C LEU A 7 1.55 24.31 -4.28
N VAL A 8 2.86 24.27 -4.55
CA VAL A 8 3.60 23.04 -4.83
C VAL A 8 4.41 22.58 -3.63
N GLU A 9 5.13 23.47 -2.95
CA GLU A 9 6.00 23.02 -1.85
C GLU A 9 5.24 22.84 -0.53
N ARG A 10 4.35 23.77 -0.17
CA ARG A 10 3.60 23.73 1.10
C ARG A 10 2.59 22.57 1.15
N SER A 11 1.83 22.35 0.08
CA SER A 11 0.88 21.22 -0.02
C SER A 11 1.58 19.85 0.05
N PHE A 12 2.86 19.80 -0.32
CA PHE A 12 3.68 18.58 -0.31
C PHE A 12 4.69 18.55 0.83
N ALA A 13 4.59 19.46 1.82
CA ALA A 13 5.56 19.57 2.92
C ALA A 13 5.74 18.24 3.69
N HIS A 14 4.66 17.46 3.84
CA HIS A 14 4.72 16.14 4.49
C HIS A 14 5.56 15.12 3.73
N VAL A 15 5.60 15.20 2.39
CA VAL A 15 6.39 14.27 1.56
C VAL A 15 7.78 14.84 1.28
N LEU A 16 7.90 16.15 1.04
CA LEU A 16 9.16 16.83 0.71
C LEU A 16 10.04 17.07 1.93
N ASP A 17 9.51 17.73 2.96
CA ASP A 17 10.28 18.19 4.12
C ASP A 17 10.39 17.07 5.17
N ARG A 18 9.23 16.53 5.59
CA ARG A 18 9.20 15.43 6.58
C ARG A 18 9.51 14.07 5.96
N GLY A 19 9.03 13.82 4.75
CA GLY A 19 9.20 12.54 4.04
C GLY A 19 10.54 12.37 3.31
N GLY A 20 11.44 13.35 3.40
CA GLY A 20 12.80 13.25 2.88
C GLY A 20 12.92 13.21 1.34
N MET A 21 11.88 13.57 0.61
CA MET A 21 11.86 13.49 -0.85
C MET A 21 12.64 14.60 -1.57
N ARG A 22 13.08 15.65 -0.87
CA ARG A 22 13.90 16.72 -1.47
C ARG A 22 15.24 16.24 -2.06
N ARG A 23 15.78 15.14 -1.54
CA ARG A 23 17.04 14.56 -2.02
C ARG A 23 16.77 13.23 -2.73
N ALA A 24 17.33 13.08 -3.93
CA ALA A 24 17.28 11.84 -4.70
C ALA A 24 18.66 11.53 -5.29
N TRP A 25 19.05 10.26 -5.22
CA TRP A 25 20.29 9.76 -5.82
C TRP A 25 20.08 9.18 -7.23
N LEU A 26 18.84 9.22 -7.73
CA LEU A 26 18.48 8.77 -9.07
C LEU A 26 18.96 9.77 -10.13
N ARG A 27 19.44 9.25 -11.24
CA ARG A 27 19.86 10.07 -12.41
C ARG A 27 18.76 10.09 -13.47
N GLY A 28 18.62 11.26 -14.11
CA GLY A 28 17.61 11.50 -15.15
C GLY A 28 16.25 11.91 -14.58
N ARG A 29 15.60 12.88 -15.24
CA ARG A 29 14.29 13.43 -14.81
C ARG A 29 13.21 12.37 -14.70
N GLU A 30 13.19 11.41 -15.62
CA GLU A 30 12.19 10.35 -15.66
C GLU A 30 12.24 9.46 -14.41
N ASN A 31 13.44 9.05 -14.00
CA ASN A 31 13.61 8.21 -12.81
C ASN A 31 13.22 8.96 -11.52
N ILE A 32 13.58 10.24 -11.43
CA ILE A 32 13.16 11.10 -10.32
C ILE A 32 11.64 11.24 -10.30
N ALA A 33 11.00 11.44 -11.46
CA ALA A 33 9.55 11.55 -11.55
C ALA A 33 8.83 10.26 -11.13
N LYS A 34 9.33 9.08 -11.57
CA LYS A 34 8.81 7.77 -11.14
C LYS A 34 8.88 7.61 -9.63
N ARG A 35 10.03 7.91 -9.02
CA ARG A 35 10.19 7.89 -7.55
C ARG A 35 9.19 8.82 -6.88
N TYR A 36 9.06 10.05 -7.38
CA TYR A 36 8.14 11.03 -6.83
C TYR A 36 6.69 10.56 -6.85
N LEU A 37 6.25 10.04 -7.99
CA LEU A 37 4.89 9.56 -8.18
C LEU A 37 4.56 8.38 -7.25
N ILE A 38 5.44 7.38 -7.16
CA ILE A 38 5.21 6.19 -6.32
C ILE A 38 5.16 6.56 -4.83
N HIS A 39 6.07 7.40 -4.35
CA HIS A 39 6.09 7.79 -2.93
C HIS A 39 4.89 8.67 -2.55
N VAL A 40 4.51 9.64 -3.38
CA VAL A 40 3.32 10.47 -3.13
C VAL A 40 2.06 9.61 -3.17
N ALA A 41 1.93 8.71 -4.15
CA ALA A 41 0.81 7.78 -4.23
C ALA A 41 0.73 6.90 -2.97
N GLY A 42 1.87 6.35 -2.52
CA GLY A 42 1.95 5.56 -1.30
C GLY A 42 1.57 6.35 -0.04
N PHE A 43 2.01 7.60 0.09
CA PHE A 43 1.63 8.49 1.19
C PHE A 43 0.13 8.77 1.19
N ASN A 44 -0.43 9.18 0.05
CA ASN A 44 -1.86 9.46 -0.09
C ASN A 44 -2.72 8.21 0.15
N LEU A 45 -2.27 7.06 -0.35
CA LEU A 45 -2.91 5.78 -0.07
C LEU A 45 -2.89 5.49 1.44
N GLY A 46 -1.79 5.73 2.14
CA GLY A 46 -1.74 5.57 3.59
C GLY A 46 -2.71 6.46 4.35
N VAL A 47 -2.91 7.72 3.92
CA VAL A 47 -3.95 8.61 4.48
C VAL A 47 -5.34 8.05 4.24
N LEU A 48 -5.63 7.64 3.00
CA LEU A 48 -6.92 7.05 2.63
C LEU A 48 -7.19 5.76 3.42
N MET A 49 -6.20 4.88 3.52
CA MET A 49 -6.31 3.61 4.26
C MET A 49 -6.52 3.85 5.75
N ARG A 50 -5.90 4.87 6.34
CA ARG A 50 -6.16 5.22 7.73
C ARG A 50 -7.63 5.60 7.97
N VAL A 51 -8.25 6.30 7.03
CA VAL A 51 -9.69 6.65 7.09
C VAL A 51 -10.58 5.44 6.85
N LEU A 52 -10.28 4.62 5.83
CA LEU A 52 -11.14 3.49 5.44
C LEU A 52 -11.07 2.31 6.40
N VAL A 53 -9.88 2.02 6.92
CA VAL A 53 -9.60 0.75 7.61
C VAL A 53 -8.81 0.90 8.91
N GLY A 54 -8.55 2.14 9.36
CA GLY A 54 -7.92 2.45 10.64
C GLY A 54 -6.38 2.41 10.67
N CYS A 55 -5.74 1.83 9.65
CA CYS A 55 -4.28 1.73 9.55
C CYS A 55 -3.76 2.39 8.27
N GLY A 56 -2.65 3.12 8.36
CA GLY A 56 -2.08 3.83 7.21
C GLY A 56 -0.91 3.13 6.54
N THR A 57 -0.39 2.04 7.12
CA THR A 57 0.74 1.30 6.55
C THR A 57 0.56 -0.21 6.66
N PRO A 58 1.15 -1.02 5.76
CA PRO A 58 1.12 -2.47 5.87
C PRO A 58 1.71 -3.00 7.18
N ARG A 59 2.74 -2.33 7.70
CA ARG A 59 3.37 -2.69 8.99
C ARG A 59 2.42 -2.43 10.16
N GLU A 60 1.82 -1.25 10.21
CA GLU A 60 0.82 -0.92 11.22
C GLU A 60 -0.39 -1.87 11.16
N ARG A 61 -0.80 -2.29 9.95
CA ARG A 61 -1.77 -3.37 9.80
C ARG A 61 -1.23 -4.63 10.46
N ALA A 62 -0.09 -5.17 10.04
CA ALA A 62 0.48 -6.42 10.54
C ALA A 62 0.70 -6.48 12.06
N GLU A 63 0.92 -5.33 12.73
CA GLU A 63 1.07 -5.24 14.18
C GLU A 63 -0.28 -5.12 14.94
N ALA A 64 -1.42 -5.00 14.23
CA ALA A 64 -2.73 -4.91 14.86
C ALA A 64 -3.15 -6.22 15.57
N PRO A 65 -3.92 -6.16 16.67
CA PRO A 65 -4.30 -7.34 17.47
C PRO A 65 -5.20 -8.35 16.73
N THR A 66 -5.82 -7.92 15.64
CA THR A 66 -6.66 -8.76 14.80
C THR A 66 -6.36 -8.39 13.36
N ASN A 67 -5.75 -9.33 12.66
CA ASN A 67 -5.38 -9.16 11.27
C ASN A 67 -5.93 -10.29 10.44
N ALA A 68 -6.53 -9.95 9.32
CA ALA A 68 -6.88 -10.91 8.30
C ALA A 68 -6.37 -10.41 6.94
N PHE A 69 -5.71 -11.29 6.21
CA PHE A 69 -5.27 -11.07 4.84
C PHE A 69 -6.07 -12.01 3.94
N LEU A 70 -6.71 -11.42 2.92
CA LEU A 70 -7.40 -12.14 1.87
C LEU A 70 -6.54 -12.10 0.61
N PHE A 71 -6.23 -13.27 0.07
CA PHE A 71 -5.59 -13.42 -1.23
C PHE A 71 -6.55 -14.15 -2.17
N VAL A 72 -6.76 -13.57 -3.34
CA VAL A 72 -7.49 -14.21 -4.44
C VAL A 72 -6.47 -14.47 -5.53
N ILE A 73 -6.18 -15.75 -5.76
CA ILE A 73 -5.25 -16.22 -6.78
C ILE A 73 -6.09 -16.84 -7.88
N ARG A 74 -6.04 -16.25 -9.07
CA ARG A 74 -6.72 -16.80 -10.23
C ARG A 74 -5.69 -17.34 -11.21
N THR A 75 -5.82 -18.62 -11.53
CA THR A 75 -5.13 -19.26 -12.64
C THR A 75 -6.12 -19.51 -13.78
N ASP A 76 -5.59 -19.97 -14.91
CA ASP A 76 -6.37 -20.48 -16.05
C ASP A 76 -7.26 -21.68 -15.66
N SER A 77 -6.78 -22.50 -14.72
CA SER A 77 -7.37 -23.79 -14.38
C SER A 77 -8.09 -23.80 -13.04
N ALA A 78 -7.96 -22.77 -12.20
CA ALA A 78 -8.60 -22.72 -10.89
C ALA A 78 -8.63 -21.29 -10.30
N THR A 79 -9.52 -21.08 -9.35
CA THR A 79 -9.52 -19.92 -8.46
C THR A 79 -9.26 -20.38 -7.04
N GLY A 80 -8.18 -19.89 -6.45
CA GLY A 80 -7.85 -20.06 -5.04
C GLY A 80 -8.24 -18.81 -4.24
N ILE A 81 -8.92 -19.02 -3.12
CA ILE A 81 -9.14 -18.02 -2.07
C ILE A 81 -8.37 -18.48 -0.84
N VAL A 82 -7.43 -17.65 -0.38
CA VAL A 82 -6.67 -17.88 0.84
C VAL A 82 -6.99 -16.79 1.84
N ILE A 83 -7.46 -17.16 3.02
CA ILE A 83 -7.66 -16.27 4.15
C ILE A 83 -6.63 -16.66 5.21
N ILE A 84 -5.77 -15.72 5.60
CA ILE A 84 -4.87 -15.87 6.74
C ILE A 84 -5.35 -14.89 7.79
N ALA A 85 -5.74 -15.37 8.97
CA ALA A 85 -6.20 -14.54 10.07
C ALA A 85 -5.39 -14.82 11.33
N ASP A 86 -5.05 -13.77 12.08
CA ASP A 86 -4.58 -13.89 13.46
C ASP A 86 -5.79 -13.83 14.40
N ILE A 87 -6.05 -14.93 15.09
CA ILE A 87 -7.12 -15.07 16.08
C ILE A 87 -6.46 -15.19 17.45
N GLY A 88 -6.36 -14.07 18.17
CA GLY A 88 -5.84 -14.05 19.53
C GLY A 88 -4.36 -14.42 19.66
N GLY A 89 -3.53 -14.08 18.68
CA GLY A 89 -2.10 -14.42 18.62
C GLY A 89 -1.80 -15.77 17.97
N THR A 90 -2.83 -16.48 17.49
CA THR A 90 -2.68 -17.76 16.78
C THR A 90 -3.04 -17.56 15.32
N PRO A 91 -2.09 -17.73 14.38
CA PRO A 91 -2.41 -17.66 12.95
C PRO A 91 -3.27 -18.87 12.54
N ALA A 92 -4.42 -18.59 11.95
CA ALA A 92 -5.32 -19.53 11.31
C ALA A 92 -5.33 -19.27 9.79
N MET A 93 -5.43 -20.33 9.00
CA MET A 93 -5.48 -20.23 7.53
C MET A 93 -6.66 -21.06 7.00
N LEU A 94 -7.44 -20.48 6.10
CA LEU A 94 -8.44 -21.15 5.28
C LEU A 94 -8.04 -21.05 3.82
N VAL A 95 -7.99 -22.18 3.12
CA VAL A 95 -7.73 -22.25 1.69
C VAL A 95 -8.92 -22.92 1.01
N VAL A 96 -9.53 -22.22 0.06
CA VAL A 96 -10.60 -22.73 -0.80
C VAL A 96 -10.08 -22.71 -2.23
N ILE A 97 -10.15 -23.83 -2.93
CA ILE A 97 -9.77 -23.93 -4.34
C ILE A 97 -11.01 -24.38 -5.12
N ALA A 98 -11.42 -23.58 -6.08
CA ALA A 98 -12.47 -23.89 -7.02
C ALA A 98 -11.85 -24.07 -8.41
N ALA A 99 -11.80 -25.31 -8.91
CA ALA A 99 -11.48 -25.60 -10.30
C ALA A 99 -12.80 -25.59 -11.11
N PRO A 100 -12.83 -25.02 -12.33
CA PRO A 100 -13.95 -25.23 -13.22
C PRO A 100 -14.04 -26.73 -13.57
N GLU A 101 -15.24 -27.29 -13.54
CA GLU A 101 -15.44 -28.66 -14.04
C GLU A 101 -15.06 -28.67 -15.53
N LEU A 102 -14.13 -29.56 -15.90
CA LEU A 102 -13.80 -29.84 -17.29
C LEU A 102 -15.05 -30.43 -17.95
N VAL A 103 -15.74 -29.64 -18.78
CA VAL A 103 -16.77 -30.11 -19.72
C VAL A 103 -16.08 -30.70 -20.95
#